data_AF-A0A3D5J4H2-F1
#
_entry.id   AF-A0A3D5J4H2-F1
#
_cell.length_a   1.000
_cell.length_b   1.000
_cell.length_c   1.000
_cell.angle_alpha   90.00
_cell.angle_beta   90.00
_cell.angle_gamma   90.00
#
_symmetry.space_group_name_H-M   'P 1'
#
loop_
_entity.id
_entity.type
_entity.pdbx_description
1 polymer ?
#
loop_
_entity_poly.entity_id
_entity_poly.type
_entity_poly.pdbx_seq_one_letter_code
_entity_poly.pdbx_strand_id
1 'polypeptide(L)'
;KMLGSGGLQKATEYAILNANYIKERLSEHYKTLYSGERGRAAHELILDCRPFKDNGIEVTDIAKRLIDYGFHAPTVSFPVAGTVMIEPTESESKAELDRFCDALISIRKEIEEASENEPNNVLKNAPHTIKMLTASEWNLPYSREKAAFPLDYIADNKFWPTVRRVDEAFGDRNLMCTCPPIEEYMEA
;
A
#
# COMPACT_ATOMS: atom_id res chain seq x y z
N LYS A 1 15.20 -10.39 -28.75
CA LYS A 1 15.68 -11.71 -29.23
C LYS A 1 15.20 -12.88 -28.35
N MET A 2 15.28 -12.83 -27.02
CA MET A 2 14.92 -13.99 -26.17
C MET A 2 13.41 -14.31 -26.12
N LEU A 3 12.53 -13.31 -26.04
CA LEU A 3 11.07 -13.56 -26.03
C LEU A 3 10.51 -13.96 -27.42
N GLY A 4 11.11 -13.47 -28.50
CA GLY A 4 10.53 -13.57 -29.84
C GLY A 4 9.15 -12.90 -29.95
N SER A 5 8.48 -13.03 -31.10
CA SER A 5 7.12 -12.49 -31.28
C SER A 5 6.10 -13.16 -30.36
N GLY A 6 6.16 -14.49 -30.23
CA GLY A 6 5.23 -15.24 -29.40
C GLY A 6 5.37 -14.94 -27.90
N GLY A 7 6.58 -14.73 -27.40
CA GLY A 7 6.79 -14.33 -26.00
C GLY A 7 6.34 -12.90 -25.74
N LEU A 8 6.56 -11.97 -26.68
CA LEU A 8 6.06 -10.60 -26.56
C LEU A 8 4.53 -10.56 -26.53
N GLN A 9 3.86 -11.34 -27.39
CA GLN A 9 2.40 -11.47 -27.35
C GLN A 9 1.92 -12.00 -25.99
N LYS A 10 2.52 -13.10 -25.50
CA LYS A 10 2.15 -13.69 -24.20
C LYS A 10 2.37 -12.72 -23.05
N ALA A 11 3.47 -11.97 -23.05
CA ALA A 11 3.74 -10.97 -22.02
C ALA A 11 2.60 -9.95 -21.94
N THR A 12 2.17 -9.39 -23.08
CA THR A 12 1.02 -8.48 -23.11
C THR A 12 -0.28 -9.14 -22.66
N GLU A 13 -0.55 -10.38 -23.09
CA GLU A 13 -1.74 -11.14 -22.66
C GLU A 13 -1.76 -11.35 -21.15
N TYR A 14 -0.64 -11.73 -20.54
CA TYR A 14 -0.52 -11.94 -19.10
C TYR A 14 -0.59 -10.66 -18.30
N ALA A 15 0.00 -9.56 -18.76
CA ALA A 15 -0.10 -8.27 -18.07
C ALA A 15 -1.58 -7.82 -17.97
N ILE A 16 -2.34 -7.95 -19.07
CA ILE A 16 -3.78 -7.64 -19.09
C ILE A 16 -4.57 -8.63 -18.21
N LEU A 17 -4.24 -9.92 -18.28
CA LEU A 17 -4.89 -10.94 -17.46
C LEU A 17 -4.69 -10.68 -15.97
N ASN A 18 -3.47 -10.41 -15.54
CA ASN A 18 -3.11 -10.18 -14.14
C ASN A 18 -3.83 -8.94 -13.58
N ALA A 19 -3.90 -7.84 -14.34
CA ALA A 19 -4.63 -6.65 -13.91
C ALA A 19 -6.13 -6.92 -13.74
N ASN A 20 -6.74 -7.64 -14.69
CA ASN A 20 -8.16 -8.01 -14.60
C ASN A 20 -8.42 -9.06 -13.51
N TYR A 21 -7.45 -9.93 -13.21
CA TYR A 21 -7.52 -10.86 -12.08
C TYR A 21 -7.59 -10.10 -10.75
N ILE A 22 -6.70 -9.14 -10.52
CA ILE A 22 -6.72 -8.27 -9.34
C ILE A 22 -8.06 -7.52 -9.27
N LYS A 23 -8.50 -6.96 -10.41
CA LYS A 23 -9.78 -6.24 -10.50
C LYS A 23 -10.94 -7.09 -9.98
N GLU A 24 -11.04 -8.33 -10.44
CA GLU A 24 -12.13 -9.23 -10.09
C GLU A 24 -12.08 -9.62 -8.60
N ARG A 25 -10.89 -10.00 -8.10
CA ARG A 25 -10.64 -10.34 -6.68
C ARG A 25 -11.01 -9.21 -5.72
N LEU A 26 -10.86 -7.96 -6.13
CA LEU A 26 -11.10 -6.78 -5.29
C LEU A 26 -12.48 -6.14 -5.49
N SER A 27 -13.30 -6.65 -6.40
CA SER A 27 -14.54 -5.99 -6.86
C SER A 27 -15.58 -5.75 -5.75
N GLU A 28 -15.66 -6.63 -4.74
CA GLU A 28 -16.56 -6.50 -3.59
C GLU A 28 -16.02 -5.53 -2.52
N HIS A 29 -14.74 -5.16 -2.60
CA HIS A 29 -14.03 -4.41 -1.56
C HIS A 29 -13.70 -2.98 -1.98
N TYR A 30 -13.30 -2.81 -3.24
CA TYR A 30 -12.88 -1.54 -3.83
C TYR A 30 -13.57 -1.33 -5.17
N LYS A 31 -14.12 -0.13 -5.35
CA LYS A 31 -14.70 0.25 -6.64
C LYS A 31 -13.60 0.52 -7.66
N THR A 32 -13.59 -0.22 -8.76
CA THR A 32 -12.76 0.15 -9.92
C THR A 32 -13.31 1.43 -10.55
N LEU A 33 -12.48 2.47 -10.68
CA LEU A 33 -12.93 3.80 -11.11
C LEU A 33 -13.31 3.85 -12.60
N TYR A 34 -12.50 3.21 -13.46
CA TYR A 34 -12.73 3.15 -14.90
C TYR A 34 -12.68 1.71 -15.40
N SER A 35 -13.46 1.43 -16.44
CA SER A 35 -13.44 0.14 -17.16
C SER A 35 -13.83 0.38 -18.60
N GLY A 36 -13.29 -0.43 -19.51
CA GLY A 36 -13.67 -0.40 -20.93
C GLY A 36 -15.11 -0.86 -21.14
N GLU A 37 -15.58 -0.74 -22.39
CA GLU A 37 -16.98 -0.99 -22.79
C GLU A 37 -17.54 -2.35 -22.36
N ARG A 38 -16.67 -3.36 -22.20
CA ARG A 38 -17.04 -4.73 -21.78
C ARG A 38 -16.62 -5.03 -20.34
N GLY A 39 -16.44 -4.00 -19.52
CA GLY A 39 -16.12 -4.15 -18.10
C GLY A 39 -14.71 -4.67 -17.82
N ARG A 40 -13.74 -4.52 -18.73
CA ARG A 40 -12.35 -4.95 -18.53
C ARG A 40 -11.40 -3.76 -18.43
N ALA A 41 -10.37 -3.91 -17.62
CA ALA A 41 -9.22 -3.02 -17.58
C ALA A 41 -8.18 -3.44 -18.64
N ALA A 42 -7.19 -2.59 -18.90
CA ALA A 42 -6.04 -2.93 -19.73
C ALA A 42 -4.97 -3.66 -18.89
N HIS A 43 -3.73 -3.18 -18.90
CA HIS A 43 -2.62 -3.72 -18.10
C HIS A 43 -2.55 -3.14 -16.68
N GLU A 44 -3.39 -2.14 -16.39
CA GLU A 44 -3.50 -1.48 -15.10
C GLU A 44 -4.96 -1.13 -14.77
N LEU A 45 -5.25 -0.88 -13.49
CA LEU A 45 -6.57 -0.46 -13.00
C LEU A 45 -6.46 0.61 -11.91
N ILE A 46 -7.51 1.40 -11.72
CA ILE A 46 -7.61 2.41 -10.66
C ILE A 46 -8.68 2.00 -9.65
N LEU A 47 -8.32 1.96 -8.36
CA LEU A 47 -9.25 1.77 -7.26
C LEU A 47 -9.62 3.12 -6.63
N ASP A 48 -10.91 3.36 -6.48
CA ASP A 48 -11.44 4.58 -5.88
C ASP A 48 -11.41 4.49 -4.35
N CYS A 49 -10.46 5.19 -3.72
CA CYS A 49 -10.30 5.23 -2.27
C CYS A 49 -10.95 6.46 -1.62
N ARG A 50 -11.47 7.40 -2.42
CA ARG A 50 -12.03 8.66 -1.93
C ARG A 50 -13.17 8.49 -0.92
N PRO A 51 -14.09 7.51 -1.08
CA PRO A 51 -15.16 7.29 -0.10
C PRO A 51 -14.66 6.96 1.31
N PHE A 52 -13.44 6.44 1.47
CA PHE A 52 -12.91 6.07 2.79
C PHE A 52 -12.56 7.28 3.67
N LYS A 53 -12.61 8.49 3.09
CA LYS A 53 -12.54 9.73 3.86
C LYS A 53 -13.68 9.84 4.88
N ASP A 54 -14.83 9.21 4.62
CA ASP A 54 -15.95 9.13 5.57
C ASP A 54 -15.57 8.33 6.85
N ASN A 55 -14.58 7.44 6.75
CA ASN A 55 -13.96 6.74 7.89
C ASN A 55 -12.73 7.49 8.45
N GLY A 56 -12.47 8.72 7.97
CA GLY A 56 -11.28 9.48 8.26
C GLY A 56 -10.01 8.95 7.58
N ILE A 57 -10.10 8.04 6.61
CA ILE A 57 -8.94 7.40 5.97
C ILE A 57 -8.63 8.05 4.62
N GLU A 58 -7.38 8.45 4.43
CA GLU A 58 -6.87 9.00 3.17
C GLU A 58 -6.10 7.93 2.39
N VAL A 59 -5.94 8.13 1.08
CA VAL A 59 -5.21 7.16 0.24
C VAL A 59 -3.76 6.94 0.68
N THR A 60 -3.14 7.97 1.28
CA THR A 60 -1.78 7.88 1.82
C THR A 60 -1.71 6.95 3.03
N ASP A 61 -2.78 6.81 3.81
CA ASP A 61 -2.84 5.85 4.93
C ASP A 61 -2.79 4.42 4.42
N ILE A 62 -3.55 4.11 3.37
CA ILE A 62 -3.53 2.81 2.69
C ILE A 62 -2.14 2.53 2.13
N ALA A 63 -1.53 3.53 1.47
CA ALA A 63 -0.19 3.41 0.91
C ALA A 63 0.88 3.11 1.99
N LYS A 64 0.83 3.82 3.13
CA LYS A 64 1.77 3.54 4.23
C LYS A 64 1.47 2.21 4.91
N ARG A 65 0.19 1.82 5.01
CA ARG A 65 -0.20 0.55 5.63
C ARG A 65 0.26 -0.66 4.84
N LEU A 66 0.24 -0.60 3.51
CA LEU A 66 0.78 -1.66 2.65
C LEU A 66 2.24 -2.03 2.97
N ILE A 67 3.04 -1.08 3.46
CA ILE A 67 4.43 -1.33 3.89
C ILE A 67 4.46 -2.34 5.04
N ASP A 68 3.52 -2.27 5.98
CA ASP A 68 3.44 -3.24 7.08
C ASP A 68 3.06 -4.64 6.59
N TYR A 69 2.37 -4.72 5.45
CA TYR A 69 2.05 -5.95 4.72
C TYR A 69 3.17 -6.44 3.80
N GLY A 70 4.32 -5.76 3.77
CA GLY A 70 5.47 -6.13 2.96
C GLY A 70 5.42 -5.63 1.51
N PHE A 71 4.51 -4.71 1.18
CA PHE A 71 4.34 -4.18 -0.18
C PHE A 71 4.79 -2.73 -0.29
N HIS A 72 5.43 -2.40 -1.40
CA HIS A 72 5.50 -1.03 -1.86
C HIS A 72 4.10 -0.59 -2.34
N ALA A 73 3.73 0.66 -2.05
CA ALA A 73 2.45 1.18 -2.52
C ALA A 73 2.40 1.27 -4.06
N PRO A 74 1.25 1.05 -4.70
CA PRO A 74 1.04 1.37 -6.11
C PRO A 74 1.17 2.88 -6.36
N THR A 75 0.94 3.32 -7.59
CA THR A 75 0.89 4.76 -7.91
C THR A 75 -0.26 5.41 -7.13
N VAL A 76 0.05 6.49 -6.38
CA VAL A 76 -0.91 7.16 -5.49
C VAL A 76 -1.30 8.53 -6.05
N SER A 77 -2.59 8.86 -6.00
CA SER A 77 -3.16 10.16 -6.34
C SER A 77 -2.92 10.65 -7.77
N PHE A 78 -2.56 9.75 -8.68
CA PHE A 78 -2.43 10.01 -10.11
C PHE A 78 -2.98 8.82 -10.92
N PRO A 79 -3.70 9.04 -12.03
CA PRO A 79 -4.10 10.33 -12.62
C PRO A 79 -5.23 11.05 -11.86
N VAL A 80 -5.85 10.39 -10.86
CA VAL A 80 -6.94 10.95 -10.07
C VAL A 80 -6.52 11.07 -8.61
N ALA A 81 -6.63 12.27 -8.04
CA ALA A 81 -6.30 12.52 -6.63
C ALA A 81 -7.15 11.65 -5.69
N GLY A 82 -6.53 11.09 -4.65
CA GLY A 82 -7.22 10.24 -3.67
C GLY A 82 -7.49 8.80 -4.14
N THR A 83 -6.80 8.34 -5.18
CA THR A 83 -6.95 6.97 -5.72
C THR A 83 -5.61 6.22 -5.76
N VAL A 84 -5.66 4.91 -5.94
CA VAL A 84 -4.47 4.10 -6.26
C VAL A 84 -4.60 3.47 -7.64
N MET A 85 -3.51 3.48 -8.41
CA MET A 85 -3.40 2.84 -9.72
C MET A 85 -2.42 1.67 -9.65
N ILE A 86 -2.90 0.48 -10.01
CA ILE A 86 -2.22 -0.80 -9.84
C ILE A 86 -1.87 -1.38 -11.21
N GLU A 87 -0.61 -1.74 -11.41
CA GLU A 87 -0.09 -2.44 -12.59
C GLU A 87 0.75 -3.63 -12.12
N PRO A 88 0.25 -4.88 -12.21
CA PRO A 88 0.99 -6.05 -11.72
C PRO A 88 2.07 -6.57 -12.67
N THR A 89 2.05 -6.14 -13.94
CA THR A 89 2.84 -6.72 -15.04
C THR A 89 2.56 -8.22 -15.26
N GLU A 90 3.20 -8.80 -16.26
CA GLU A 90 3.15 -10.23 -16.57
C GLU A 90 4.09 -11.10 -15.72
N SER A 91 5.06 -10.48 -15.04
CA SER A 91 6.16 -11.19 -14.40
C SER A 91 5.80 -11.70 -13.01
N GLU A 92 4.79 -11.11 -12.38
CA GLU A 92 4.37 -11.50 -11.05
C GLU A 92 3.56 -12.79 -11.05
N SER A 93 3.92 -13.70 -10.14
CA SER A 93 3.23 -14.98 -10.00
C SER A 93 1.82 -14.77 -9.42
N LYS A 94 0.88 -15.66 -9.73
CA LYS A 94 -0.47 -15.61 -9.14
C LYS A 94 -0.44 -15.55 -7.61
N ALA A 95 0.49 -16.26 -6.97
CA ALA A 95 0.63 -16.25 -5.52
C ALA A 95 1.02 -14.88 -4.96
N GLU A 96 1.80 -14.08 -5.70
CA GLU A 96 2.11 -12.69 -5.34
C GLU A 96 0.89 -11.78 -5.52
N LEU A 97 0.16 -11.95 -6.64
CA LEU A 97 -1.10 -11.24 -6.86
C LEU A 97 -2.12 -11.54 -5.76
N ASP A 98 -2.18 -12.81 -5.33
CA ASP A 98 -3.04 -13.26 -4.24
C ASP A 98 -2.69 -12.55 -2.93
N ARG A 99 -1.40 -12.55 -2.54
CA ARG A 99 -0.94 -11.83 -1.34
C ARG A 99 -1.28 -10.35 -1.39
N PHE A 100 -1.08 -9.70 -2.54
CA PHE A 100 -1.39 -8.28 -2.70
C PHE A 100 -2.90 -8.01 -2.57
N CYS A 101 -3.74 -8.84 -3.20
CA CYS A 101 -5.19 -8.75 -3.04
C CYS A 101 -5.62 -8.99 -1.59
N ASP A 102 -5.08 -10.02 -0.93
CA ASP A 102 -5.44 -10.36 0.44
C ASP A 102 -5.00 -9.26 1.42
N ALA A 103 -3.85 -8.60 1.18
CA ALA A 103 -3.42 -7.42 1.92
C ALA A 103 -4.41 -6.25 1.78
N LEU A 104 -4.84 -5.92 0.56
CA LEU A 104 -5.85 -4.89 0.33
C LEU A 104 -7.21 -5.25 0.94
N ILE A 105 -7.64 -6.52 0.85
CA ILE A 105 -8.88 -6.98 1.49
C ILE A 105 -8.81 -6.86 3.01
N SER A 106 -7.66 -7.19 3.60
CA SER A 106 -7.42 -7.01 5.03
C SER A 106 -7.44 -5.53 5.42
N ILE A 107 -6.77 -4.66 4.66
CA ILE A 107 -6.82 -3.22 4.84
C ILE A 107 -8.25 -2.69 4.71
N ARG A 108 -9.06 -3.22 3.80
CA ARG A 108 -10.47 -2.83 3.65
C ARG A 108 -11.27 -3.07 4.92
N LYS A 109 -11.00 -4.15 5.65
CA LYS A 109 -11.60 -4.44 6.97
C LYS A 109 -11.10 -3.47 8.03
N GLU A 110 -9.80 -3.14 8.03
CA GLU A 110 -9.24 -2.11 8.93
C GLU A 110 -9.87 -0.73 8.70
N ILE A 111 -10.24 -0.39 7.45
CA ILE A 111 -10.96 0.85 7.11
C ILE A 111 -12.39 0.81 7.67
N GLU A 112 -13.05 -0.33 7.60
CA GLU A 112 -14.40 -0.57 8.14
C GLU A 112 -14.47 -0.38 9.65
N GLU A 113 -13.40 -0.76 10.35
CA GLU A 113 -13.23 -0.55 11.79
C GLU A 113 -12.87 0.90 12.15
N ALA A 114 -12.40 1.70 11.20
CA ALA A 114 -11.95 3.06 11.44
C ALA A 114 -13.12 4.06 11.49
N SER A 115 -12.92 5.11 12.28
CA SER A 115 -13.84 6.24 12.41
C SER A 115 -13.07 7.55 12.34
N GLU A 116 -13.67 8.56 11.72
CA GLU A 116 -13.15 9.93 11.72
C GLU A 116 -12.97 10.48 13.16
N ASN A 117 -13.81 10.04 14.09
CA ASN A 117 -13.75 10.46 15.50
C ASN A 117 -12.64 9.75 16.30
N GLU A 118 -12.10 8.64 15.78
CA GLU A 118 -11.05 7.84 16.44
C GLU A 118 -9.81 7.72 15.54
N PRO A 119 -9.03 8.83 15.40
CA PRO A 119 -7.90 8.87 14.48
C PRO A 119 -6.71 8.01 14.94
N ASN A 120 -6.69 7.56 16.19
CA ASN A 120 -5.61 6.71 16.70
C ASN A 120 -5.86 5.23 16.33
N ASN A 121 -5.56 4.87 15.08
CA ASN A 121 -5.77 3.52 14.58
C ASN A 121 -4.55 3.03 13.77
N VAL A 122 -4.60 1.78 13.32
CA VAL A 122 -3.45 1.12 12.69
C VAL A 122 -3.08 1.74 11.33
N LEU A 123 -4.07 2.24 10.58
CA LEU A 123 -3.87 2.87 9.27
C LEU A 123 -3.17 4.24 9.42
N LYS A 124 -3.65 5.07 10.35
CA LYS A 124 -3.09 6.40 10.64
C LYS A 124 -1.69 6.33 11.22
N ASN A 125 -1.41 5.27 11.97
CA ASN A 125 -0.12 5.04 12.58
C ASN A 125 0.84 4.22 11.71
N ALA A 126 0.48 3.81 10.51
CA ALA A 126 1.43 3.16 9.61
C ALA A 126 2.47 4.15 9.03
N PRO A 127 3.72 3.71 8.76
CA PRO A 127 4.25 2.34 8.87
C PRO A 127 4.95 2.06 10.21
N HIS A 128 4.89 0.82 10.70
CA HIS A 128 5.33 0.42 12.05
C HIS A 128 6.79 -0.06 12.07
N THR A 129 7.68 0.74 12.66
CA THR A 129 9.12 0.43 12.70
C THR A 129 9.47 -0.61 13.76
N ILE A 130 10.60 -1.28 13.59
CA ILE A 130 11.12 -2.23 14.59
C ILE A 130 11.34 -1.56 15.96
N LYS A 131 11.81 -0.31 15.99
CA LYS A 131 12.00 0.49 17.22
C LYS A 131 10.69 0.66 17.99
N MET A 132 9.59 0.91 17.27
CA MET A 132 8.26 1.08 17.86
C MET A 132 7.74 -0.24 18.46
N LEU A 133 7.94 -1.37 17.75
CA LEU A 133 7.44 -2.68 18.18
C LEU A 133 8.24 -3.30 19.32
N THR A 134 9.52 -2.94 19.43
CA THR A 134 10.43 -3.43 20.48
C THR A 134 10.51 -2.50 21.68
N ALA A 135 9.84 -1.33 21.64
CA ALA A 135 9.73 -0.45 22.79
C ALA A 135 9.08 -1.16 23.98
N SER A 136 9.54 -0.90 25.20
CA SER A 136 9.01 -1.54 26.41
C SER A 136 7.51 -1.26 26.60
N GLU A 137 7.10 -0.01 26.37
CA GLU A 137 5.71 0.42 26.46
C GLU A 137 5.00 0.36 25.11
N TRP A 138 3.69 0.14 25.15
CA TRP A 138 2.84 0.10 23.96
C TRP A 138 1.49 0.76 24.25
N ASN A 139 1.37 2.03 23.88
CA ASN A 139 0.23 2.89 24.22
C ASN A 139 -0.74 3.07 23.03
N LEU A 140 -0.88 2.04 22.21
CA LEU A 140 -1.75 2.05 21.02
C LEU A 140 -2.94 1.11 21.22
N PRO A 141 -4.12 1.45 20.68
CA PRO A 141 -5.36 0.71 20.94
C PRO A 141 -5.48 -0.58 20.10
N TYR A 142 -4.37 -1.09 19.57
CA TYR A 142 -4.28 -2.31 18.79
C TYR A 142 -2.98 -3.04 19.15
N SER A 143 -2.89 -4.35 18.92
CA SER A 143 -1.71 -5.13 19.29
C SER A 143 -0.50 -4.86 18.38
N ARG A 144 0.70 -5.16 18.89
CA ARG A 144 1.94 -5.21 18.09
C ARG A 144 1.84 -6.19 16.93
N GLU A 145 1.13 -7.30 17.13
CA GLU A 145 0.86 -8.29 16.10
C GLU A 145 0.00 -7.69 14.97
N LYS A 146 -1.11 -7.02 15.29
CA LYS A 146 -1.92 -6.30 14.28
C LYS A 146 -1.09 -5.26 13.53
N ALA A 147 -0.18 -4.58 14.22
CA ALA A 147 0.73 -3.62 13.61
C ALA A 147 1.70 -4.26 12.59
N ALA A 148 2.36 -5.38 12.97
CA ALA A 148 3.52 -5.89 12.24
C ALA A 148 3.28 -7.18 11.45
N PHE A 149 2.32 -8.01 11.84
CA PHE A 149 2.02 -9.32 11.27
C PHE A 149 0.50 -9.47 11.03
N PRO A 150 -0.13 -8.58 10.25
CA PRO A 150 -1.58 -8.63 10.03
C PRO A 150 -2.07 -9.85 9.23
N LEU A 151 -1.16 -10.55 8.52
CA LEU A 151 -1.42 -11.79 7.78
C LEU A 151 -0.25 -12.77 7.96
N ASP A 152 -0.55 -14.06 7.92
CA ASP A 152 0.39 -15.14 8.26
C ASP A 152 1.68 -15.12 7.41
N TYR A 153 1.57 -14.85 6.10
CA TYR A 153 2.73 -14.87 5.17
C TYR A 153 3.82 -13.85 5.54
N ILE A 154 3.49 -12.84 6.32
CA ILE A 154 4.41 -11.76 6.69
C ILE A 154 5.46 -12.26 7.70
N ALA A 155 5.12 -13.28 8.50
CA ALA A 155 6.04 -13.87 9.47
C ALA A 155 7.23 -14.58 8.81
N ASP A 156 7.04 -15.13 7.60
CA ASP A 156 8.06 -15.88 6.88
C ASP A 156 9.20 -15.00 6.35
N ASN A 157 8.90 -13.73 6.01
CA ASN A 157 9.86 -12.80 5.42
C ASN A 157 9.52 -11.34 5.74
N LYS A 158 9.64 -10.97 7.02
CA LYS A 158 9.31 -9.60 7.46
C LYS A 158 10.33 -8.58 6.97
N PHE A 159 9.88 -7.66 6.12
CA PHE A 159 10.61 -6.43 5.79
C PHE A 159 10.24 -5.31 6.77
N TRP A 160 11.25 -4.61 7.31
CA TRP A 160 11.05 -3.57 8.32
C TRP A 160 11.14 -2.16 7.72
N PRO A 161 10.11 -1.31 7.87
CA PRO A 161 10.27 0.13 7.62
C PRO A 161 11.30 0.70 8.59
N THR A 162 12.29 1.41 8.06
CA THR A 162 13.42 1.96 8.84
C THR A 162 13.06 3.24 9.57
N VAL A 163 12.05 3.96 9.09
CA VAL A 163 11.58 5.23 9.66
C VAL A 163 10.05 5.26 9.74
N ARG A 164 9.54 6.16 10.58
CA ARG A 164 8.10 6.44 10.69
C ARG A 164 7.62 7.22 9.45
N ARG A 165 6.32 7.49 9.41
CA ARG A 165 5.70 8.33 8.38
C ARG A 165 6.44 9.67 8.30
N VAL A 166 6.87 10.03 7.09
CA VAL A 166 7.60 11.28 6.81
C VAL A 166 6.67 12.48 6.97
N ASP A 167 7.20 13.57 7.54
CA ASP A 167 6.54 14.88 7.55
C ASP A 167 6.94 15.67 6.30
N GLU A 168 6.07 15.60 5.28
CA GLU A 168 6.30 16.21 3.97
C GLU A 168 6.37 17.75 4.09
N ALA A 169 5.45 18.35 4.85
CA ALA A 169 5.35 19.80 4.98
C ALA A 169 6.54 20.41 5.75
N PHE A 170 7.09 19.67 6.73
CA PHE A 170 8.28 20.12 7.45
C PHE A 170 9.49 20.23 6.52
N GLY A 171 9.72 19.22 5.66
CA GLY A 171 10.85 19.21 4.71
C GLY A 171 10.82 20.40 3.75
N ASP A 172 9.65 20.71 3.20
CA ASP A 172 9.46 21.85 2.29
C ASP A 172 9.71 23.19 2.98
N ARG A 173 9.35 23.31 4.28
CA ARG A 173 9.55 24.53 5.07
C ARG A 173 10.98 24.68 5.60
N ASN A 174 11.72 23.58 5.70
CA ASN A 174 13.07 23.51 6.27
C ASN A 174 14.02 22.82 5.28
N LEU A 175 14.16 23.45 4.11
CA LEU A 175 14.86 22.85 2.97
C LEU A 175 16.36 22.63 3.27
N MET A 176 16.72 21.36 3.48
CA MET A 176 18.09 20.90 3.68
C MET A 176 18.45 19.88 2.60
N CYS A 177 19.27 20.27 1.62
CA CYS A 177 19.62 19.45 0.46
C CYS A 177 21.09 18.97 0.47
N THR A 178 21.79 19.15 1.59
CA THR A 178 23.14 18.66 1.83
C THR A 178 23.16 17.86 3.12
N CYS A 179 24.17 17.01 3.30
CA CYS A 179 24.35 16.34 4.59
C CYS A 179 24.50 17.40 5.70
N PRO A 180 23.65 17.39 6.74
CA PRO A 180 23.89 18.22 7.91
C PRO A 180 25.21 17.81 8.58
N PRO A 181 25.83 18.72 9.36
CA PRO A 181 27.01 18.43 10.15
C PRO A 181 26.81 17.19 11.02
N ILE A 182 27.88 16.44 11.28
CA ILE A 182 27.79 15.20 12.07
C ILE A 182 27.29 15.48 13.50
N GLU A 183 27.58 16.68 14.00
CA GLU A 183 27.17 17.19 15.29
C GLU A 183 25.64 17.19 15.45
N GLU A 184 24.89 17.50 14.39
CA GLU A 184 23.42 17.50 14.42
C GLU A 184 22.83 16.08 14.53
N TYR A 185 23.58 15.05 14.12
CA TYR A 185 23.16 13.64 14.28
C TYR A 185 23.49 13.08 15.67
N MET A 186 24.39 13.70 16.43
CA MET A 186 24.82 13.21 17.74
C MET A 186 23.83 13.50 18.86
N GLU A 187 22.89 14.42 18.65
CA GLU A 187 21.88 14.83 19.65
C GLU A 187 20.50 14.16 19.47
N ALA A 188 20.34 13.26 18.48
CA ALA A 188 19.05 12.65 18.08
C ALA A 188 18.84 11.20 18.55
#